data_AF-A0A5K0Y185-F1
#
_entry.id   AF-A0A5K0Y185-F1
#
_cell.length_a   1.000
_cell.length_b   1.000
_cell.length_c   1.000
_cell.angle_alpha   90.00
_cell.angle_beta   90.00
_cell.angle_gamma   90.00
#
_symmetry.space_group_name_H-M   'P 1'
#
loop_
_entity.id
_entity.type
_entity.pdbx_description
1 polymer ?
#
loop_
_entity_poly.entity_id
_entity_poly.type
_entity_poly.pdbx_seq_one_letter_code
_entity_poly.pdbx_strand_id
1 'polypeptide(L)'
;IAKILKKYDKRTGALLRLPFIQKVLQQPFFTTDLLSKLIKECENTMHFVFPGEGQQKGGKIAEMAAAEDNIFRNTVAALVTMREIRSGSSTYSQFSLPPLHLGEFPEQSEKLLSLVPIM
;
A
#
# COMPACT_ATOMS: atom_id res chain seq x y z
N ILE A 1 17.70 3.71 -18.41
CA ILE A 1 18.67 4.62 -19.10
C ILE A 1 20.04 3.99 -19.34
N ALA A 2 20.69 3.37 -18.35
CA ALA A 2 22.06 2.83 -18.49
C ALA A 2 22.29 1.88 -19.68
N LYS A 3 21.31 1.04 -20.04
CA LYS A 3 21.41 0.14 -21.20
C LYS A 3 21.39 0.88 -22.55
N ILE A 4 20.63 1.97 -22.64
CA ILE A 4 20.52 2.79 -23.85
C ILE A 4 21.83 3.53 -24.09
N LEU A 5 22.36 4.19 -23.06
CA LEU A 5 23.66 4.87 -23.13
C LEU A 5 24.78 3.90 -23.50
N LYS A 6 24.79 2.69 -22.92
CA LYS A 6 25.75 1.64 -23.27
C LYS A 6 25.66 1.25 -24.76
N LYS A 7 24.46 1.22 -25.33
CA LYS A 7 24.27 0.91 -26.76
C LYS A 7 24.76 2.05 -27.66
N TYR A 8 24.49 3.29 -27.29
CA TYR A 8 24.93 4.46 -28.04
C TYR A 8 26.45 4.52 -28.10
N ASP A 9 27.11 4.55 -26.93
CA ASP A 9 28.58 4.60 -26.83
C ASP A 9 29.24 3.45 -27.60
N LYS A 10 28.68 2.23 -27.54
CA LYS A 10 29.19 1.07 -28.31
C LYS A 10 29.05 1.25 -29.83
N ARG A 11 28.03 1.96 -30.32
CA ARG A 11 27.80 2.17 -31.76
C ARG A 11 28.57 3.36 -32.32
N THR A 12 28.72 4.43 -31.55
CA THR A 12 29.32 5.69 -32.03
C THR A 12 30.73 5.93 -31.53
N GLY A 13 31.23 5.15 -30.57
CA GLY A 13 32.53 5.39 -29.92
C GLY A 13 32.56 6.63 -29.01
N ALA A 14 31.43 7.33 -28.87
CA ALA A 14 31.29 8.46 -27.96
C ALA A 14 31.25 7.99 -26.49
N LEU A 15 31.53 8.90 -25.55
CA LEU A 15 31.49 8.64 -24.11
C LEU A 15 30.42 9.51 -23.42
N LEU A 16 29.16 9.34 -23.81
CA LEU A 16 28.06 10.13 -23.26
C LEU A 16 27.51 9.56 -21.96
N ARG A 17 27.85 8.32 -21.61
CA ARG A 17 27.31 7.63 -20.44
C ARG A 17 27.55 8.39 -19.13
N LEU A 18 28.76 8.88 -18.88
CA LEU A 18 29.10 9.55 -17.62
C LEU A 18 28.36 10.89 -17.41
N PRO A 19 28.45 11.88 -18.32
CA PRO A 19 27.76 13.16 -18.13
C PRO A 19 26.23 13.02 -18.10
N PHE A 20 25.67 12.03 -18.80
CA PHE A 20 24.23 11.80 -18.79
C PHE A 20 23.75 11.14 -17.49
N ILE A 21 24.49 10.15 -16.95
CA ILE A 21 24.14 9.53 -15.67
C ILE A 21 24.13 10.57 -14.55
N GLN A 22 25.13 11.44 -14.49
CA GLN A 22 25.19 12.50 -13.48
C GLN A 22 23.95 13.41 -13.53
N LYS A 23 23.52 13.81 -14.73
CA LYS A 23 22.30 14.62 -14.91
C LYS A 23 21.03 13.88 -14.51
N VAL A 24 20.94 12.60 -14.84
CA VAL A 24 19.75 11.77 -14.56
C VAL A 24 19.59 11.46 -13.09
N LEU A 25 20.69 11.28 -12.35
CA LEU A 25 20.64 11.05 -10.90
C LEU A 25 20.08 12.24 -10.13
N GLN A 26 20.18 13.45 -10.66
CA GLN A 26 19.58 14.65 -10.06
C GLN A 26 18.11 14.86 -10.42
N GLN A 27 17.51 13.98 -11.22
CA GLN A 27 16.12 14.13 -11.61
C GLN A 27 15.19 13.64 -10.48
N PRO A 28 14.00 14.25 -10.33
CA PRO A 28 13.05 13.92 -9.27
C PRO A 28 12.52 12.49 -9.34
N PHE A 29 12.60 11.82 -10.50
CA PHE A 29 12.20 10.41 -10.63
C PHE A 29 13.26 9.42 -10.13
N PHE A 30 14.49 9.89 -9.86
CA PHE A 30 15.57 9.08 -9.30
C PHE A 30 15.71 9.24 -7.78
N THR A 31 14.97 10.16 -7.16
CA THR A 31 14.99 10.34 -5.70
C THR A 31 14.33 9.15 -5.03
N THR A 32 15.02 8.54 -4.07
CA THR A 32 14.49 7.40 -3.30
C THR A 32 13.94 7.81 -1.94
N ASP A 33 13.93 9.10 -1.61
CA ASP A 33 13.61 9.59 -0.25
C ASP A 33 12.23 9.14 0.23
N LEU A 34 11.23 9.20 -0.65
CA LEU A 34 9.87 8.71 -0.36
C LEU A 34 9.84 7.20 -0.10
N LEU A 35 10.57 6.43 -0.92
CA LEU A 35 10.66 4.97 -0.77
C LEU A 35 11.41 4.60 0.52
N SER A 36 12.50 5.30 0.83
CA SER A 36 13.26 5.12 2.07
C SER A 36 12.41 5.45 3.31
N LYS A 37 11.56 6.48 3.24
CA LYS A 37 10.62 6.80 4.31
C LYS A 37 9.58 5.69 4.48
N LEU A 38 8.98 5.22 3.39
CA LEU A 38 8.01 4.13 3.40
C LEU A 38 8.61 2.85 3.99
N ILE A 39 9.81 2.47 3.56
CA ILE A 39 10.50 1.28 4.08
C ILE A 39 10.73 1.39 5.59
N LYS A 40 11.17 2.55 6.09
CA LYS A 40 11.34 2.78 7.54
C LYS A 40 10.02 2.66 8.31
N GLU A 41 8.93 3.19 7.78
CA GLU A 41 7.61 3.05 8.39
C GLU A 41 7.16 1.58 8.45
N CYS A 42 7.43 0.80 7.39
CA CYS A 42 7.19 -0.64 7.38
C CYS A 42 8.07 -1.39 8.39
N GLU A 43 9.37 -1.09 8.47
CA GLU A 43 10.29 -1.68 9.44
C GLU A 43 9.85 -1.43 10.88
N ASN A 44 9.43 -0.20 11.19
CA ASN A 44 8.91 0.16 12.51
C ASN A 44 7.62 -0.61 12.84
N THR A 45 6.73 -0.73 11.85
CA THR A 45 5.49 -1.49 12.00
C THR A 45 5.78 -2.96 12.27
N MET A 46 6.72 -3.57 11.53
CA MET A 46 7.13 -4.95 11.74
C MET A 46 7.75 -5.16 13.13
N HIS A 47 8.56 -4.22 13.61
CA HIS A 47 9.14 -4.28 14.96
C HIS A 47 8.08 -4.26 16.06
N PHE A 48 6.98 -3.52 15.85
CA PHE A 48 5.85 -3.49 16.78
C PHE A 48 5.02 -4.78 16.75
N VAL A 49 4.70 -5.27 15.54
CA VAL A 49 3.83 -6.44 15.34
C VAL A 49 4.54 -7.75 15.68
N PHE A 50 5.84 -7.83 15.40
CA PHE A 50 6.70 -8.97 15.72
C PHE A 50 7.76 -8.51 16.71
N PRO A 51 7.41 -8.31 18.00
CA PRO A 51 8.41 -8.05 19.01
C PRO A 51 9.37 -9.23 19.02
N GLY A 52 10.62 -9.00 18.61
CA GLY A 52 11.66 -10.01 18.69
C GLY A 52 11.68 -10.62 20.10
N GLU A 53 12.10 -11.88 20.20
CA GLU A 53 12.04 -12.70 21.42
C GLU A 53 12.81 -12.14 22.65
N GLY A 54 13.33 -10.91 22.58
CA GLY A 54 13.90 -10.18 23.71
C GLY A 54 13.28 -8.78 23.86
N GLN A 55 12.74 -8.53 25.05
CA GLN A 55 12.39 -7.22 25.65
C GLN A 55 10.92 -6.78 25.53
N GLN A 56 10.16 -7.24 26.54
CA GLN A 56 9.01 -6.53 27.08
C GLN A 56 9.49 -5.31 27.88
N LYS A 57 8.76 -4.18 27.79
CA LYS A 57 8.24 -3.42 28.94
C LYS A 57 7.38 -2.22 28.50
N GLY A 58 6.12 -2.19 28.95
CA GLY A 58 5.58 -0.94 29.49
C GLY A 58 4.38 -0.25 28.83
N GLY A 59 3.84 -0.69 27.69
CA GLY A 59 2.70 0.00 27.05
C GLY A 59 1.70 -0.88 26.29
N LYS A 60 1.79 -2.21 26.43
CA LYS A 60 1.29 -3.15 25.41
C LYS A 60 -0.22 -3.44 25.40
N ILE A 61 -1.01 -2.96 26.36
CA ILE A 61 -2.46 -3.31 26.40
C ILE A 61 -3.31 -2.32 25.58
N ALA A 62 -3.02 -1.03 25.65
CA ALA A 62 -3.78 -0.01 24.93
C ALA A 62 -3.48 -0.01 23.41
N GLU A 63 -2.25 -0.33 23.03
CA GLU A 63 -1.82 -0.34 21.63
C GLU A 63 -2.27 -1.61 20.88
N MET A 64 -2.35 -2.76 21.56
CA MET A 64 -2.99 -3.97 21.00
C MET A 64 -4.50 -3.78 20.85
N ALA A 65 -5.19 -3.16 21.82
CA ALA A 65 -6.62 -2.85 21.70
C ALA A 65 -6.89 -1.84 20.56
N ALA A 66 -6.03 -0.80 20.43
CA ALA A 66 -6.12 0.14 19.32
C ALA A 66 -5.78 -0.52 17.97
N ALA A 67 -4.83 -1.47 17.94
CA ALA A 67 -4.53 -2.25 16.74
C ALA A 67 -5.70 -3.18 16.36
N GLU A 68 -6.35 -3.83 17.33
CA GLU A 68 -7.56 -4.64 17.13
C GLU A 68 -8.71 -3.80 16.55
N ASP A 69 -8.95 -2.60 17.09
CA ASP A 69 -9.94 -1.65 16.58
C ASP A 69 -9.64 -1.21 15.14
N ASN A 70 -8.37 -0.94 14.84
CA ASN A 70 -7.94 -0.56 13.48
C ASN A 70 -8.05 -1.71 12.48
N ILE A 71 -7.72 -2.94 12.91
CA ILE A 71 -7.86 -4.15 12.08
C ILE A 71 -9.34 -4.42 11.79
N PHE A 72 -10.21 -4.30 12.79
CA PHE A 72 -11.66 -4.44 12.61
C PHE A 72 -12.20 -3.39 11.63
N ARG A 73 -11.85 -2.11 11.83
CA ARG A 73 -12.26 -1.02 10.93
C ARG A 73 -11.77 -1.22 9.50
N ASN A 74 -10.51 -1.61 9.31
CA ASN A 74 -9.94 -1.88 7.99
C ASN A 74 -10.63 -3.07 7.31
N THR A 75 -10.91 -4.13 8.07
CA THR A 75 -11.64 -5.31 7.56
C THR A 75 -13.05 -4.94 7.11
N VAL A 76 -13.77 -4.15 7.92
CA VAL A 76 -15.12 -3.67 7.55
C VAL A 76 -15.06 -2.79 6.30
N ALA A 77 -14.11 -1.84 6.24
CA ALA A 77 -13.94 -0.98 5.07
C ALA A 77 -13.64 -1.80 3.80
N ALA A 78 -12.73 -2.77 3.88
CA ALA A 78 -12.40 -3.65 2.76
C ALA A 78 -13.62 -4.44 2.27
N LEU A 79 -14.43 -4.99 3.19
CA LEU A 79 -15.64 -5.75 2.83
C LEU A 79 -16.69 -4.87 2.14
N VAL A 80 -16.89 -3.64 2.63
CA VAL A 80 -17.80 -2.66 2.02
C VAL A 80 -17.32 -2.27 0.62
N THR A 81 -16.04 -1.92 0.46
CA THR A 81 -15.45 -1.59 -0.83
C THR A 81 -15.56 -2.75 -1.83
N MET A 82 -15.32 -4.00 -1.39
CA MET A 82 -15.49 -5.17 -2.24
C MET A 82 -16.95 -5.37 -2.68
N ARG A 83 -17.93 -5.06 -1.81
CA ARG A 83 -19.35 -5.12 -2.15
C ARG A 83 -19.71 -4.09 -3.22
N GLU A 84 -19.26 -2.85 -3.06
CA GLU A 84 -19.52 -1.76 -4.00
C GLU A 84 -18.97 -2.06 -5.39
N ILE A 85 -17.68 -2.44 -5.46
CA ILE A 85 -17.00 -2.80 -6.72
C ILE A 85 -17.74 -3.95 -7.42
N ARG A 86 -18.28 -4.91 -6.67
CA ARG A 86 -18.99 -6.08 -7.22
C ARG A 86 -20.47 -5.78 -7.54
N SER A 87 -21.03 -4.69 -7.01
CA SER A 87 -22.40 -4.24 -7.29
C SER A 87 -22.51 -3.36 -8.54
N GLY A 88 -21.41 -2.75 -8.99
CA GLY A 88 -21.40 -1.65 -9.95
C GLY A 88 -21.00 -1.98 -11.40
N SER A 89 -21.54 -3.03 -12.02
CA SER A 89 -21.34 -3.26 -13.46
C SER A 89 -22.66 -3.35 -14.23
N SER A 90 -22.86 -2.47 -15.21
CA SER A 90 -23.97 -2.55 -16.17
C SER A 90 -23.78 -3.66 -17.22
N THR A 91 -22.58 -4.23 -17.32
CA THR A 91 -22.25 -5.34 -18.24
C THR A 91 -21.68 -6.51 -17.44
N TYR A 92 -22.53 -7.50 -17.20
CA TYR A 92 -22.12 -8.75 -16.56
C TYR A 92 -21.33 -9.59 -17.56
N SER A 93 -20.10 -9.96 -17.23
CA SER A 93 -19.24 -10.83 -18.05
C SER A 93 -19.02 -12.16 -17.34
N GLN A 94 -18.67 -13.22 -18.07
CA GLN A 94 -18.34 -14.54 -17.49
C GLN A 94 -17.15 -14.50 -16.51
N PHE A 95 -16.32 -13.46 -16.58
CA PHE A 95 -15.19 -13.22 -15.68
C PHE A 95 -15.53 -12.28 -14.51
N SER A 96 -16.77 -11.76 -14.45
CA SER A 96 -17.23 -10.93 -13.34
C SER A 96 -17.34 -11.78 -12.08
N LEU A 97 -16.87 -11.23 -10.96
CA LEU A 97 -17.04 -11.86 -9.66
C LEU A 97 -18.53 -11.78 -9.25
N PRO A 98 -19.11 -12.83 -8.64
CA PRO A 98 -20.51 -12.83 -8.23
C PRO A 98 -20.77 -11.77 -7.14
N PRO A 99 -22.01 -11.33 -6.89
CA PRO A 99 -22.31 -10.41 -5.79
C PRO A 99 -21.86 -10.97 -4.43
N LEU A 100 -21.39 -10.09 -3.53
CA LEU A 100 -21.08 -10.46 -2.14
C LEU A 100 -22.31 -10.27 -1.26
N HIS A 101 -22.83 -11.37 -0.72
CA HIS A 101 -23.88 -11.37 0.31
C HIS A 101 -23.21 -11.48 1.69
N LEU A 102 -22.98 -10.35 2.34
CA LEU A 102 -22.71 -10.35 3.77
C LEU A 102 -24.02 -10.68 4.48
N GLY A 103 -24.09 -11.80 5.19
CA GLY A 103 -25.19 -12.05 6.13
C GLY A 103 -25.30 -10.89 7.12
N GLU A 104 -26.52 -10.60 7.58
CA GLU A 104 -26.84 -9.47 8.46
C GLU A 104 -25.90 -9.43 9.67
N PHE A 105 -24.87 -8.59 9.60
CA PHE A 105 -24.15 -8.16 10.79
C PHE A 105 -25.09 -7.25 11.58
N PRO A 106 -25.26 -7.49 12.88
CA PRO A 106 -26.35 -6.90 13.66
C PRO A 106 -26.19 -5.38 13.71
N GLU A 107 -27.11 -4.66 13.05
CA GLU A 107 -27.61 -3.28 13.28
C GLU A 107 -26.60 -2.12 13.44
N GLN A 108 -25.30 -2.39 13.52
CA GLN A 108 -24.21 -1.42 13.67
C GLN A 108 -23.55 -1.08 12.33
N SER A 109 -23.97 -1.73 11.23
CA SER A 109 -23.43 -1.53 9.88
C SER A 109 -23.78 -0.15 9.33
N GLU A 110 -25.01 0.33 9.51
CA GLU A 110 -25.46 1.70 9.15
C GLU A 110 -24.62 2.77 9.90
N LYS A 111 -24.33 2.52 11.18
CA LYS A 111 -23.51 3.41 12.02
C LYS A 111 -22.02 3.37 11.67
N LEU A 112 -21.53 2.29 11.06
CA LEU A 112 -20.15 2.16 10.57
C LEU A 112 -19.97 2.68 9.14
N LEU A 113 -20.99 2.55 8.29
CA LEU A 113 -21.03 3.12 6.93
C LEU A 113 -20.98 4.65 6.95
N SER A 114 -21.57 5.28 7.97
CA SER A 114 -21.47 6.74 8.19
C SER A 114 -20.11 7.22 8.71
N LEU A 115 -19.18 6.32 9.07
CA LEU A 115 -17.87 6.67 9.62
C LEU A 115 -16.73 6.56 8.59
N VAL A 116 -17.01 6.04 7.40
CA VAL A 116 -16.06 6.07 6.27
C VAL A 116 -16.47 7.26 5.39
N PRO A 117 -15.63 8.29 5.24
CA PRO A 117 -15.97 9.43 4.38
C PRO A 117 -16.14 8.92 2.94
N ILE A 118 -17.36 9.06 2.43
CA ILE A 118 -17.70 8.80 1.04
C ILE A 118 -17.00 9.90 0.22
N MET A 119 -16.12 9.50 -0.69
CA MET A 119 -15.39 10.38 -1.61
C MET A 119 -16.26 10.77 -2.80
#